data_AF-A0A813H2W9-F1
#
_entry.id   AF-A0A813H2W9-F1
#
_cell.length_a   1.000
_cell.length_b   1.000
_cell.length_c   1.000
_cell.angle_alpha   90.00
_cell.angle_beta   90.00
_cell.angle_gamma   90.00
#
_symmetry.space_group_name_H-M   'P 1'
#
loop_
_entity.id
_entity.type
_entity.pdbx_description
1 polymer ?
#
loop_
_entity_poly.entity_id
_entity_poly.type
_entity_poly.pdbx_seq_one_letter_code
_entity_poly.pdbx_strand_id
1 'polypeptide(L)'
;VCGQCTKPCAYTLTSCNACGSSLETTEVSYNDNCFMGFIYGIAKGRFPYTISMRAQTPDFLCFDDPLACSACHLNSIPTSVYVPDCRFLFADPPRGLKLINDMFDTAAKVALEQFWGNEEYHRTVLGGAPKPKDTEELKEYVILGMNFPPSMFQIHLQFIHFPLLPFHDSQLQKGEHFTYRRFFPLGYLQKALALGDAVKMESVTMETDLETILEKVKAAGVDYDVFHAAQIKKAHGLQNRLAGTAWKEDCFAYRVHGDQVTEKGRDGNFEVKPDMCSKEVQKGDAKALQNYGRPYKDDKPTGTYYKYAKEPKDVIGFCDVSR
;
A
#
# COMPACT_ATOMS: atom_id res chain seq x y z
N VAL A 1 6.66 -0.16 20.72
CA VAL A 1 7.73 0.39 19.83
C VAL A 1 9.02 -0.39 20.05
N CYS A 2 9.82 -0.73 19.02
CA CYS A 2 11.07 -1.46 19.22
C CYS A 2 12.02 -0.71 20.19
N GLY A 3 12.43 -1.34 21.28
CA GLY A 3 13.30 -0.70 22.28
C GLY A 3 14.72 -0.38 21.79
N GLN A 4 15.17 -1.03 20.71
CA GLN A 4 16.52 -0.85 20.14
C GLN A 4 16.59 0.28 19.11
N CYS A 5 15.70 0.25 18.10
CA CYS A 5 15.75 1.22 17.00
C CYS A 5 14.59 2.23 17.00
N THR A 6 13.70 2.19 18.00
CA THR A 6 12.52 3.06 18.13
C THR A 6 11.50 2.96 17.00
N LYS A 7 11.66 2.00 16.07
CA LYS A 7 10.69 1.80 14.98
C LYS A 7 9.36 1.27 15.52
N PRO A 8 8.22 1.89 15.15
CA PRO A 8 6.91 1.29 15.35
C PRO A 8 6.79 -0.01 14.54
N CYS A 9 6.47 -1.11 15.21
CA CYS A 9 6.28 -2.42 14.61
C CYS A 9 4.82 -2.83 14.81
N ALA A 10 4.27 -3.64 13.88
CA ALA A 10 2.93 -4.20 14.09
C ALA A 10 2.94 -5.09 15.33
N TYR A 11 1.85 -5.07 16.10
CA TYR A 11 1.75 -5.77 17.37
C TYR A 11 1.85 -7.31 17.24
N THR A 12 1.66 -7.83 16.03
CA THR A 12 1.79 -9.25 15.69
C THR A 12 3.23 -9.68 15.37
N LEU A 13 4.18 -8.74 15.26
CA LEU A 13 5.56 -9.08 14.96
C LEU A 13 6.32 -9.50 16.22
N THR A 14 6.98 -10.65 16.16
CA THR A 14 7.88 -11.14 17.22
C THR A 14 9.30 -10.58 17.10
N SER A 15 9.65 -10.02 15.93
CA SER A 15 10.95 -9.39 15.66
C SER A 15 10.79 -8.09 14.90
N CYS A 16 11.65 -7.10 15.18
CA CYS A 16 11.63 -5.81 14.52
C CYS A 16 12.03 -5.94 13.05
N ASN A 17 11.13 -5.56 12.13
CA ASN A 17 11.39 -5.54 10.68
C ASN A 17 12.30 -4.38 10.21
N ALA A 18 13.20 -3.89 11.06
CA ALA A 18 14.26 -2.97 10.68
C ALA A 18 15.61 -3.40 11.27
N CYS A 19 15.65 -3.70 12.57
CA CYS A 19 16.90 -4.07 13.24
C CYS A 19 16.98 -5.56 13.65
N GLY A 20 15.92 -6.34 13.42
CA GLY A 20 15.88 -7.77 13.75
C GLY A 20 15.73 -8.10 15.24
N SER A 21 15.79 -7.12 16.14
CA SER A 21 15.67 -7.35 17.59
C SER A 21 14.31 -7.95 17.98
N SER A 22 14.30 -8.85 18.96
CA SER A 22 13.07 -9.44 19.50
C SER A 22 12.12 -8.37 20.06
N LEU A 23 10.83 -8.60 19.86
CA LEU A 23 9.70 -7.78 20.32
C LEU A 23 8.81 -8.52 21.33
N GLU A 24 9.10 -9.78 21.66
CA GLU A 24 8.24 -10.65 22.48
C GLU A 24 7.92 -10.06 23.87
N THR A 25 8.87 -9.35 24.46
CA THR A 25 8.72 -8.68 25.77
C THR A 25 8.43 -7.18 25.65
N THR A 26 8.27 -6.67 24.43
CA THR A 26 8.00 -5.24 24.19
C THR A 26 6.53 -4.95 24.41
N GLU A 27 6.21 -4.04 25.35
CA GLU A 27 4.83 -3.61 25.58
C GLU A 27 4.19 -2.99 24.33
N VAL A 28 2.91 -3.31 24.12
CA VAL A 28 2.11 -2.77 23.03
C VAL A 28 1.83 -1.28 23.30
N SER A 29 2.15 -0.46 22.31
CA SER A 29 1.92 0.99 22.32
C SER A 29 0.93 1.38 21.24
N TYR A 30 0.20 2.48 21.44
CA TYR A 30 -0.81 2.96 20.50
C TYR A 30 -0.32 4.13 19.63
N ASN A 31 -0.90 4.25 18.43
CA ASN A 31 -0.71 5.37 17.53
C ASN A 31 -2.05 5.83 16.96
N ASP A 32 -2.12 7.07 16.52
CA ASP A 32 -3.34 7.64 15.95
C ASP A 32 -3.71 6.92 14.64
N ASN A 33 -4.98 6.58 14.47
CA ASN A 33 -5.51 6.09 13.19
C ASN A 33 -5.73 7.29 12.25
N CYS A 34 -4.68 7.68 11.51
CA CYS A 34 -4.75 8.87 10.67
C CYS A 34 -5.81 8.77 9.56
N PHE A 35 -6.17 7.56 9.12
CA PHE A 35 -7.21 7.36 8.11
C PHE A 35 -8.61 7.71 8.65
N MET A 36 -8.88 7.38 9.91
CA MET A 36 -10.09 7.87 10.57
C MET A 36 -10.02 9.38 10.83
N GLY A 37 -8.83 9.91 11.16
CA GLY A 37 -8.61 11.36 11.24
C GLY A 37 -8.96 12.09 9.93
N PHE A 38 -8.62 11.50 8.78
CA PHE A 38 -8.99 11.99 7.46
C PHE A 38 -10.51 11.98 7.24
N ILE A 39 -11.16 10.86 7.56
CA ILE A 39 -12.62 10.68 7.41
C ILE A 39 -13.38 11.69 8.29
N TYR A 40 -12.91 11.95 9.51
CA TYR A 40 -13.54 12.89 10.45
C TYR A 40 -13.12 14.35 10.24
N GLY A 41 -12.29 14.67 9.24
CA GLY A 41 -11.84 16.04 8.98
C GLY A 41 -11.00 16.65 10.11
N ILE A 42 -10.33 15.82 10.90
CA ILE A 42 -9.44 16.28 11.97
C ILE A 42 -8.27 17.01 11.34
N ALA A 43 -8.05 18.27 11.72
CA ALA A 43 -7.03 19.09 11.06
C ALA A 43 -5.58 18.61 11.33
N LYS A 44 -5.30 18.11 12.53
CA LYS A 44 -3.95 17.75 12.98
C LYS A 44 -3.98 16.77 14.15
N GLY A 45 -3.07 15.80 14.12
CA GLY A 45 -2.64 15.02 15.29
C GLY A 45 -1.16 15.30 15.60
N ARG A 46 -0.32 14.25 15.62
CA ARG A 46 1.15 14.42 15.67
C ARG A 46 1.73 15.22 14.49
N PHE A 47 1.02 15.24 13.36
CA PHE A 47 1.33 15.99 12.16
C PHE A 47 0.03 16.48 11.50
N PRO A 48 0.06 17.44 10.55
CA PRO A 48 -1.13 17.87 9.82
C PRO A 48 -1.78 16.72 9.07
N TYR A 49 -3.09 16.54 9.20
CA TYR A 49 -3.85 15.46 8.57
C TYR A 49 -4.44 15.91 7.23
N THR A 50 -3.58 16.48 6.39
CA THR A 50 -3.89 16.81 5.01
C THR A 50 -3.40 15.71 4.09
N ILE A 51 -4.13 15.44 3.00
CA ILE A 51 -3.89 14.27 2.16
C ILE A 51 -3.68 14.70 0.71
N SER A 52 -2.80 14.01 0.00
CA SER A 52 -2.72 14.08 -1.46
C SER A 52 -3.92 13.35 -2.08
N MET A 53 -5.07 14.04 -2.07
CA MET A 53 -6.36 13.55 -2.56
C MET A 53 -6.33 13.34 -4.08
N ARG A 54 -6.80 12.18 -4.54
CA ARG A 54 -6.96 11.89 -5.98
C ARG A 54 -8.42 11.78 -6.40
N ALA A 55 -9.24 11.15 -5.58
CA ALA A 55 -10.68 11.10 -5.75
C ALA A 55 -11.39 10.98 -4.40
N GLN A 56 -12.61 11.50 -4.33
CA GLN A 56 -13.45 11.42 -3.14
C GLN A 56 -14.93 11.40 -3.53
N THR A 57 -15.67 10.52 -2.87
CA THR A 57 -17.14 10.47 -2.87
C THR A 57 -17.61 10.47 -1.41
N PRO A 58 -18.92 10.53 -1.13
CA PRO A 58 -19.43 10.35 0.23
C PRO A 58 -19.12 8.99 0.87
N ASP A 59 -18.72 7.99 0.08
CA ASP A 59 -18.53 6.60 0.52
C ASP A 59 -17.08 6.12 0.43
N PHE A 60 -16.25 6.74 -0.42
CA PHE A 60 -14.88 6.34 -0.66
C PHE A 60 -13.92 7.52 -0.74
N LEU A 61 -12.69 7.24 -0.35
CA LEU A 61 -11.56 8.15 -0.42
C LEU A 61 -10.40 7.43 -1.13
N CYS A 62 -9.88 8.03 -2.20
CA CYS A 62 -8.68 7.57 -2.88
C CYS A 62 -7.61 8.65 -2.92
N PHE A 63 -6.41 8.31 -2.47
CA PHE A 63 -5.32 9.25 -2.25
C PHE A 63 -3.98 8.58 -2.45
N ASP A 64 -2.93 9.37 -2.68
CA ASP A 64 -1.58 8.81 -2.76
C ASP A 64 -1.12 8.31 -1.39
N ASP A 65 -0.47 7.15 -1.35
CA ASP A 65 0.11 6.63 -0.11
C ASP A 65 1.20 7.59 0.44
N PRO A 66 1.17 7.91 1.75
CA PRO A 66 2.19 8.78 2.36
C PRO A 66 3.62 8.21 2.32
N LEU A 67 3.76 6.90 2.14
CA LEU A 67 4.99 6.11 2.04
C LEU A 67 5.06 5.39 0.68
N ALA A 68 4.64 6.08 -0.39
CA ALA A 68 4.50 5.54 -1.74
C ALA A 68 5.73 4.73 -2.23
N CYS A 69 5.54 3.44 -2.54
CA CYS A 69 6.60 2.58 -3.05
C CYS A 69 6.85 2.71 -4.56
N SER A 70 5.98 3.44 -5.27
CA SER A 70 6.07 3.73 -6.70
C SER A 70 5.42 5.08 -6.99
N ALA A 71 5.55 5.55 -8.23
CA ALA A 71 4.99 6.85 -8.65
C ALA A 71 3.45 6.87 -8.65
N CYS A 72 2.81 5.71 -8.82
CA CYS A 72 1.37 5.52 -8.64
C CYS A 72 1.13 4.44 -7.56
N HIS A 73 1.24 4.86 -6.30
CA HIS A 73 0.81 4.09 -5.14
C HIS A 73 -0.38 4.79 -4.50
N LEU A 74 -1.57 4.22 -4.68
CA LEU A 74 -2.82 4.75 -4.16
C LEU A 74 -3.31 3.90 -2.99
N ASN A 75 -3.90 4.57 -2.00
CA ASN A 75 -4.79 3.94 -1.04
C ASN A 75 -6.23 4.26 -1.41
N SER A 76 -7.10 3.25 -1.35
CA SER A 76 -8.55 3.41 -1.42
C SER A 76 -9.15 2.90 -0.11
N ILE A 77 -9.96 3.73 0.56
CA ILE A 77 -10.63 3.40 1.82
C ILE A 77 -12.12 3.72 1.75
N PRO A 78 -12.99 2.94 2.42
CA PRO A 78 -14.37 3.36 2.65
C PRO A 78 -14.42 4.42 3.74
N THR A 79 -15.41 5.32 3.66
CA THR A 79 -15.59 6.45 4.58
C THR A 79 -16.88 6.39 5.38
N SER A 80 -17.85 5.57 4.96
CA SER A 80 -19.12 5.36 5.65
C SER A 80 -19.16 4.10 6.52
N VAL A 81 -18.14 3.24 6.42
CA VAL A 81 -18.02 2.03 7.23
C VAL A 81 -16.62 1.90 7.84
N TYR A 82 -16.57 1.62 9.14
CA TYR A 82 -15.35 1.29 9.86
C TYR A 82 -15.07 -0.21 9.75
N VAL A 83 -13.93 -0.56 9.17
CA VAL A 83 -13.47 -1.94 9.02
C VAL A 83 -12.03 -2.00 9.53
N PRO A 84 -11.76 -2.52 10.74
CA PRO A 84 -10.41 -2.47 11.31
C PRO A 84 -9.35 -3.14 10.44
N ASP A 85 -9.67 -4.30 9.87
CA ASP A 85 -8.80 -5.09 9.01
C ASP A 85 -9.60 -6.10 8.16
N CYS A 86 -8.92 -6.89 7.34
CA CYS A 86 -9.55 -7.83 6.40
C CYS A 86 -10.32 -8.98 7.07
N ARG A 87 -10.11 -9.28 8.36
CA ARG A 87 -10.84 -10.35 9.06
C ARG A 87 -12.34 -10.06 9.10
N PHE A 88 -12.69 -8.80 9.36
CA PHE A 88 -14.07 -8.35 9.51
C PHE A 88 -14.90 -8.53 8.24
N LEU A 89 -14.26 -8.61 7.06
CA LEU A 89 -14.94 -8.89 5.81
C LEU A 89 -15.63 -10.27 5.81
N PHE A 90 -15.15 -11.23 6.60
CA PHE A 90 -15.72 -12.57 6.69
C PHE A 90 -16.97 -12.66 7.60
N ALA A 91 -17.31 -11.58 8.32
CA ALA A 91 -18.59 -11.52 9.04
C ALA A 91 -19.80 -11.46 8.08
N ASP A 92 -19.59 -10.85 6.91
CA ASP A 92 -20.58 -10.77 5.82
C ASP A 92 -19.83 -10.83 4.47
N PRO A 93 -19.48 -12.04 3.98
CA PRO A 93 -18.63 -12.19 2.80
C PRO A 93 -19.18 -11.53 1.53
N PRO A 94 -20.47 -11.62 1.18
CA PRO A 94 -21.02 -10.89 0.03
C PRO A 94 -20.84 -9.37 0.12
N ARG A 95 -21.10 -8.78 1.30
CA ARG A 95 -20.88 -7.34 1.51
C ARG A 95 -19.39 -6.98 1.49
N GLY A 96 -18.54 -7.83 2.08
CA GLY A 96 -17.10 -7.67 2.05
C GLY A 96 -16.56 -7.71 0.63
N LEU A 97 -17.03 -8.64 -0.20
CA LEU A 97 -16.68 -8.75 -1.61
C LEU A 97 -17.07 -7.50 -2.39
N LYS A 98 -18.30 -7.01 -2.20
CA LYS A 98 -18.74 -5.76 -2.83
C LYS A 98 -17.83 -4.60 -2.43
N LEU A 99 -17.56 -4.45 -1.13
CA LEU A 99 -16.74 -3.36 -0.59
C LEU A 99 -15.34 -3.32 -1.23
N ILE A 100 -14.63 -4.46 -1.27
CA ILE A 100 -13.27 -4.49 -1.83
C ILE A 100 -13.23 -4.26 -3.34
N ASN A 101 -14.30 -4.64 -4.06
CA ASN A 101 -14.44 -4.36 -5.48
C ASN A 101 -14.70 -2.86 -5.73
N ASP A 102 -15.60 -2.24 -4.95
CA ASP A 102 -15.84 -0.79 -5.04
C ASP A 102 -14.56 0.01 -4.72
N MET A 103 -13.76 -0.45 -3.75
CA MET A 103 -12.45 0.14 -3.44
C MET A 103 -11.47 0.03 -4.62
N PHE A 104 -11.43 -1.14 -5.28
CA PHE A 104 -10.63 -1.36 -6.48
C PHE A 104 -11.07 -0.46 -7.63
N ASP A 105 -12.37 -0.41 -7.93
CA ASP A 105 -12.92 0.40 -9.02
C ASP A 105 -12.60 1.89 -8.82
N THR A 106 -12.67 2.37 -7.57
CA THR A 106 -12.31 3.74 -7.22
C THR A 106 -10.82 4.02 -7.53
N ALA A 107 -9.91 3.14 -7.14
CA ALA A 107 -8.47 3.30 -7.39
C ALA A 107 -8.12 3.12 -8.88
N ALA A 108 -8.73 2.14 -9.54
CA ALA A 108 -8.53 1.83 -10.95
C ALA A 108 -8.95 3.01 -11.83
N LYS A 109 -10.09 3.65 -11.53
CA LYS A 109 -10.53 4.86 -12.21
C LYS A 109 -9.49 5.98 -12.11
N VAL A 110 -8.97 6.25 -10.90
CA VAL A 110 -7.91 7.24 -10.70
C VAL A 110 -6.65 6.89 -11.50
N ALA A 111 -6.21 5.64 -11.44
CA ALA A 111 -5.02 5.20 -12.17
C ALA A 111 -5.19 5.37 -13.69
N LEU A 112 -6.35 5.02 -14.24
CA LEU A 112 -6.63 5.17 -15.67
C LEU A 112 -6.70 6.65 -16.08
N GLU A 113 -7.45 7.47 -15.35
CA GLU A 113 -7.70 8.86 -15.74
C GLU A 113 -6.51 9.78 -15.49
N GLN A 114 -5.84 9.66 -14.33
CA GLN A 114 -4.84 10.63 -13.88
C GLN A 114 -3.39 10.22 -14.16
N PHE A 115 -3.13 8.91 -14.33
CA PHE A 115 -1.79 8.39 -14.59
C PHE A 115 -1.65 7.86 -16.01
N TRP A 116 -2.44 6.85 -16.41
CA TRP A 116 -2.38 6.30 -17.77
C TRP A 116 -2.89 7.26 -18.85
N GLY A 117 -3.86 8.10 -18.49
CA GLY A 117 -4.36 9.20 -19.32
C GLY A 117 -3.39 10.38 -19.43
N ASN A 118 -2.34 10.43 -18.60
CA ASN A 118 -1.31 11.45 -18.66
C ASN A 118 -0.16 11.01 -19.58
N GLU A 119 -0.08 11.61 -20.77
CA GLU A 119 0.93 11.27 -21.78
C GLU A 119 2.37 11.50 -21.30
N GLU A 120 2.61 12.50 -20.45
CA GLU A 120 3.93 12.74 -19.90
C GLU A 120 4.32 11.62 -18.93
N TYR A 121 3.45 11.27 -17.99
CA TYR A 121 3.66 10.14 -17.07
C TYR A 121 3.90 8.83 -17.84
N HIS A 122 3.05 8.57 -18.82
CA HIS A 122 3.13 7.37 -19.64
C HIS A 122 4.47 7.25 -20.37
N ARG A 123 4.97 8.36 -20.92
CA ARG A 123 6.27 8.41 -21.59
C ARG A 123 7.45 8.31 -20.62
N THR A 124 7.43 9.06 -19.51
CA THR A 124 8.60 9.22 -18.64
C THR A 124 8.70 8.14 -17.57
N VAL A 125 7.59 7.76 -16.94
CA VAL A 125 7.55 6.80 -15.83
C VAL A 125 7.21 5.39 -16.31
N LEU A 126 6.34 5.25 -17.30
CA LEU A 126 5.95 3.93 -17.82
C LEU A 126 6.76 3.51 -19.06
N GLY A 127 7.66 4.37 -19.54
CA GLY A 127 8.52 4.10 -20.69
C GLY A 127 7.76 3.78 -21.97
N GLY A 128 6.53 4.29 -22.12
CA GLY A 128 5.67 4.03 -23.28
C GLY A 128 5.06 2.62 -23.32
N ALA A 129 4.97 1.91 -22.19
CA ALA A 129 4.35 0.58 -22.10
C ALA A 129 2.92 0.57 -22.69
N PRO A 130 2.40 -0.52 -23.28
CA PRO A 130 1.05 -0.53 -23.84
C PRO A 130 0.00 -0.07 -22.81
N LYS A 131 -0.86 0.91 -23.19
CA LYS A 131 -1.91 1.39 -22.29
C LYS A 131 -2.96 0.27 -22.09
N PRO A 132 -3.39 0.00 -20.84
CA PRO A 132 -4.48 -0.93 -20.60
C PRO A 132 -5.79 -0.38 -21.19
N LYS A 133 -6.57 -1.23 -21.85
CA LYS A 133 -7.86 -0.84 -22.45
C LYS A 133 -8.97 -0.69 -21.42
N ASP A 134 -8.89 -1.45 -20.34
CA ASP A 134 -9.90 -1.54 -19.30
C ASP A 134 -9.28 -1.84 -17.93
N THR A 135 -10.12 -1.96 -16.92
CA THR A 135 -9.71 -2.26 -15.55
C THR A 135 -9.16 -3.67 -15.36
N GLU A 136 -9.50 -4.62 -16.23
CA GLU A 136 -8.96 -5.99 -16.17
C GLU A 136 -7.54 -6.02 -16.73
N GLU A 137 -7.29 -5.42 -17.89
CA GLU A 137 -5.93 -5.25 -18.44
C GLU A 137 -5.05 -4.42 -17.48
N LEU A 138 -5.61 -3.44 -16.77
CA LEU A 138 -4.89 -2.66 -15.75
C LEU A 138 -4.32 -3.54 -14.64
N LYS A 139 -5.04 -4.61 -14.24
CA LYS A 139 -4.55 -5.54 -13.21
C LYS A 139 -3.21 -6.14 -13.59
N GLU A 140 -2.89 -6.26 -14.88
CA GLU A 140 -1.61 -6.76 -15.37
C GLU A 140 -0.42 -5.82 -15.17
N TYR A 141 -0.60 -4.63 -14.60
CA TYR A 141 0.47 -3.66 -14.32
C TYR A 141 0.63 -3.32 -12.85
N VAL A 142 -0.21 -3.89 -11.99
CA VAL A 142 -0.33 -3.50 -10.59
C VAL A 142 -0.25 -4.68 -9.63
N ILE A 143 0.18 -4.38 -8.41
CA ILE A 143 0.04 -5.24 -7.24
C ILE A 143 -1.05 -4.64 -6.36
N LEU A 144 -2.00 -5.48 -5.96
CA LEU A 144 -3.22 -5.10 -5.27
C LEU A 144 -3.36 -5.95 -4.01
N GLY A 145 -3.59 -5.33 -2.86
CA GLY A 145 -3.84 -6.07 -1.64
C GLY A 145 -3.95 -5.20 -0.40
N MET A 146 -4.12 -5.88 0.74
CA MET A 146 -4.35 -5.27 2.04
C MET A 146 -3.38 -5.85 3.04
N ASN A 147 -2.94 -5.05 4.01
CA ASN A 147 -2.07 -5.54 5.07
C ASN A 147 -2.89 -6.09 6.26
N PHE A 148 -2.38 -7.14 6.89
CA PHE A 148 -2.89 -7.73 8.12
C PHE A 148 -1.80 -7.83 9.20
N PRO A 149 -2.03 -7.27 10.40
CA PRO A 149 -2.94 -6.15 10.62
C PRO A 149 -2.47 -4.94 9.79
N PRO A 150 -3.38 -4.04 9.41
CA PRO A 150 -3.02 -2.82 8.70
C PRO A 150 -2.28 -1.86 9.65
N SER A 151 -1.42 -1.00 9.09
CA SER A 151 -0.68 0.00 9.87
C SER A 151 -1.57 1.08 10.47
N MET A 152 -2.75 1.28 9.88
CA MET A 152 -3.84 2.12 10.36
C MET A 152 -5.06 1.21 10.43
N PHE A 153 -5.75 1.14 11.57
CA PHE A 153 -6.92 0.26 11.78
C PHE A 153 -8.16 0.74 11.02
N GLN A 154 -8.04 0.90 9.70
CA GLN A 154 -9.10 1.12 8.74
C GLN A 154 -8.63 0.43 7.47
N ILE A 155 -9.48 -0.44 6.93
CA ILE A 155 -9.14 -1.22 5.75
C ILE A 155 -8.79 -0.29 4.60
N HIS A 156 -7.69 -0.61 3.94
CA HIS A 156 -7.20 0.16 2.81
C HIS A 156 -6.62 -0.77 1.76
N LEU A 157 -7.10 -0.62 0.54
CA LEU A 157 -6.53 -1.28 -0.62
C LEU A 157 -5.27 -0.51 -1.01
N GLN A 158 -4.12 -1.17 -0.95
CA GLN A 158 -2.90 -0.69 -1.58
C GLN A 158 -2.97 -1.03 -3.07
N PHE A 159 -2.98 0.00 -3.90
CA PHE A 159 -2.91 -0.09 -5.35
C PHE A 159 -1.53 0.39 -5.78
N ILE A 160 -0.65 -0.54 -6.14
CA ILE A 160 0.76 -0.25 -6.41
C ILE A 160 1.07 -0.55 -7.86
N HIS A 161 1.26 0.51 -8.65
CA HIS A 161 1.70 0.40 -10.04
C HIS A 161 3.21 0.19 -10.12
N PHE A 162 3.66 -0.62 -11.09
CA PHE A 162 5.08 -0.86 -11.33
C PHE A 162 5.65 0.08 -12.42
N PRO A 163 6.95 0.38 -12.41
CA PRO A 163 7.96 -0.19 -11.52
C PRO A 163 7.96 0.44 -10.12
N LEU A 164 8.46 -0.31 -9.14
CA LEU A 164 8.80 0.22 -7.82
C LEU A 164 9.98 1.20 -7.94
N LEU A 165 10.08 2.14 -6.99
CA LEU A 165 11.28 2.96 -6.86
C LEU A 165 12.49 2.04 -6.54
N PRO A 166 13.73 2.39 -6.93
CA PRO A 166 14.88 1.49 -6.81
C PRO A 166 15.09 0.89 -5.41
N PHE A 167 14.92 1.70 -4.36
CA PHE A 167 15.02 1.20 -2.99
C PHE A 167 13.93 0.18 -2.64
N HIS A 168 12.69 0.40 -3.11
CA HIS A 168 11.59 -0.53 -2.87
C HIS A 168 11.71 -1.80 -3.72
N ASP A 169 12.33 -1.73 -4.90
CA ASP A 169 12.73 -2.95 -5.62
C ASP A 169 13.75 -3.76 -4.81
N SER A 170 14.80 -3.12 -4.26
CA SER A 170 15.76 -3.82 -3.39
C SER A 170 15.08 -4.51 -2.20
N GLN A 171 14.09 -3.86 -1.59
CA GLN A 171 13.28 -4.47 -0.52
C GLN A 171 12.42 -5.64 -1.03
N LEU A 172 11.86 -5.57 -2.23
CA LEU A 172 11.14 -6.68 -2.86
C LEU A 172 12.07 -7.88 -3.06
N GLN A 173 13.29 -7.67 -3.56
CA GLN A 173 14.28 -8.74 -3.75
C GLN A 173 14.69 -9.40 -2.42
N LYS A 174 14.63 -8.68 -1.30
CA LYS A 174 14.90 -9.20 0.05
C LYS A 174 13.69 -9.88 0.70
N GLY A 175 12.52 -9.88 0.06
CA GLY A 175 11.27 -10.38 0.64
C GLY A 175 10.68 -9.46 1.73
N GLU A 176 11.11 -8.20 1.79
CA GLU A 176 10.64 -7.21 2.78
C GLU A 176 9.35 -6.50 2.32
N HIS A 177 9.03 -6.53 1.01
CA HIS A 177 7.72 -6.13 0.50
C HIS A 177 6.77 -7.31 0.38
N PHE A 178 5.49 -7.00 0.50
CA PHE A 178 4.40 -7.97 0.33
C PHE A 178 4.58 -9.22 1.20
N THR A 179 5.02 -9.05 2.46
CA THR A 179 5.43 -10.15 3.34
C THR A 179 4.34 -11.21 3.50
N TYR A 180 4.73 -12.49 3.47
CA TYR A 180 3.87 -13.64 3.69
C TYR A 180 3.07 -13.52 5.00
N ARG A 181 1.79 -13.88 4.97
CA ARG A 181 0.79 -13.75 6.05
C ARG A 181 0.54 -12.33 6.55
N ARG A 182 1.17 -11.33 5.94
CA ARG A 182 0.90 -9.91 6.19
C ARG A 182 0.21 -9.25 5.01
N PHE A 183 0.64 -9.53 3.78
CA PHE A 183 0.01 -8.98 2.58
C PHE A 183 -1.02 -9.96 2.02
N PHE A 184 -2.27 -9.53 1.93
CA PHE A 184 -3.40 -10.29 1.41
C PHE A 184 -3.70 -9.81 -0.01
N PRO A 185 -3.34 -10.59 -1.06
CA PRO A 185 -3.61 -10.22 -2.43
C PRO A 185 -5.11 -10.02 -2.66
N LEU A 186 -5.49 -8.99 -3.42
CA LEU A 186 -6.91 -8.71 -3.71
C LEU A 186 -7.59 -9.92 -4.36
N GLY A 187 -6.91 -10.61 -5.28
CA GLY A 187 -7.45 -11.80 -5.95
C GLY A 187 -7.75 -12.95 -4.97
N TYR A 188 -6.98 -13.10 -3.89
CA TYR A 188 -7.27 -14.07 -2.83
C TYR A 188 -8.54 -13.66 -2.09
N LEU A 189 -8.63 -12.41 -1.63
CA LEU A 189 -9.81 -11.92 -0.89
C LEU A 189 -11.08 -12.01 -1.74
N GLN A 190 -11.01 -11.66 -3.02
CA GLN A 190 -12.14 -11.78 -3.95
C GLN A 190 -12.62 -13.23 -4.06
N LYS A 191 -11.70 -14.18 -4.25
CA LYS A 191 -12.03 -15.61 -4.36
C LYS A 191 -12.53 -16.19 -3.04
N ALA A 192 -11.93 -15.79 -1.92
CA ALA A 192 -12.34 -16.23 -0.59
C ALA A 192 -13.75 -15.73 -0.25
N LEU A 193 -14.01 -14.43 -0.40
CA LEU A 193 -15.30 -13.83 -0.04
C LEU A 193 -16.44 -14.26 -0.99
N ALA A 194 -16.13 -14.60 -2.24
CA ALA A 194 -17.09 -15.16 -3.19
C ALA A 194 -17.63 -16.54 -2.78
N LEU A 195 -17.02 -17.22 -1.80
CA LEU A 195 -17.53 -18.46 -1.23
C LEU A 195 -18.76 -18.25 -0.33
N GLY A 196 -19.11 -17.01 0.01
CA GLY A 196 -20.34 -16.68 0.74
C GLY A 196 -20.41 -17.36 2.11
N ASP A 197 -21.54 -18.00 2.39
CA ASP A 197 -21.80 -18.64 3.69
C ASP A 197 -20.79 -19.73 4.07
N ALA A 198 -20.11 -20.35 3.09
CA ALA A 198 -19.10 -21.38 3.37
C ALA A 198 -17.91 -20.83 4.20
N VAL A 199 -17.61 -19.54 4.07
CA VAL A 199 -16.52 -18.87 4.80
C VAL A 199 -17.01 -17.85 5.82
N LYS A 200 -18.33 -17.65 5.94
CA LYS A 200 -18.92 -16.69 6.88
C LYS A 200 -18.57 -17.04 8.32
N MET A 201 -18.23 -16.04 9.12
CA MET A 201 -17.87 -16.18 10.53
C MET A 201 -18.81 -15.37 11.41
N GLU A 202 -19.53 -16.04 12.32
CA GLU A 202 -20.55 -15.39 13.17
C GLU A 202 -19.96 -14.40 14.20
N SER A 203 -18.71 -14.61 14.62
CA SER A 203 -18.08 -13.83 15.70
C SER A 203 -16.64 -13.40 15.38
N VAL A 204 -16.49 -12.55 14.36
CA VAL A 204 -15.19 -11.91 14.08
C VAL A 204 -14.91 -10.81 15.09
N THR A 205 -13.73 -10.86 15.72
CA THR A 205 -13.24 -9.86 16.68
C THR A 205 -11.78 -9.52 16.40
N MET A 206 -11.22 -8.52 17.11
CA MET A 206 -9.79 -8.20 17.04
C MET A 206 -8.88 -9.34 17.52
N GLU A 207 -9.43 -10.29 18.29
CA GLU A 207 -8.72 -11.47 18.80
C GLU A 207 -8.89 -12.71 17.91
N THR A 208 -9.69 -12.63 16.83
CA THR A 208 -9.83 -13.73 15.88
C THR A 208 -8.49 -13.99 15.22
N ASP A 209 -7.92 -15.16 15.47
CA ASP A 209 -6.62 -15.54 14.94
C ASP A 209 -6.63 -15.63 13.40
N LEU A 210 -5.51 -15.28 12.79
CA LEU A 210 -5.37 -15.29 11.33
C LEU A 210 -5.48 -16.70 10.78
N GLU A 211 -4.90 -17.70 11.44
CA GLU A 211 -4.90 -19.08 10.95
C GLU A 211 -6.33 -19.62 10.91
N THR A 212 -7.19 -19.22 11.85
CA THR A 212 -8.62 -19.61 11.82
C THR A 212 -9.30 -19.21 10.50
N ILE A 213 -8.97 -18.03 9.96
CA ILE A 213 -9.53 -17.55 8.69
C ILE A 213 -8.90 -18.30 7.52
N LEU A 214 -7.57 -18.43 7.51
CA LEU A 214 -6.85 -19.11 6.44
C LEU A 214 -7.29 -20.58 6.32
N GLU A 215 -7.40 -21.30 7.43
CA GLU A 215 -7.84 -22.69 7.48
C GLU A 215 -9.28 -22.85 7.00
N LYS A 216 -10.20 -21.97 7.43
CA LYS A 216 -11.60 -22.01 6.99
C LYS A 216 -11.72 -21.78 5.48
N VAL A 217 -11.02 -20.80 4.94
CA VAL A 217 -11.02 -20.48 3.50
C VAL A 217 -10.35 -21.61 2.69
N LYS A 218 -9.27 -22.19 3.21
CA LYS A 218 -8.58 -23.32 2.58
C LYS A 218 -9.43 -24.58 2.57
N ALA A 219 -10.16 -24.87 3.64
CA ALA A 219 -11.12 -25.98 3.69
C ALA A 219 -12.26 -25.82 2.67
N ALA A 220 -12.60 -24.58 2.30
CA ALA A 220 -13.56 -24.27 1.25
C ALA A 220 -12.93 -24.17 -0.16
N GLY A 221 -11.63 -24.51 -0.32
CA GLY A 221 -10.97 -24.70 -1.61
C GLY A 221 -10.14 -23.52 -2.13
N VAL A 222 -9.91 -22.47 -1.32
CA VAL A 222 -9.07 -21.31 -1.72
C VAL A 222 -7.83 -21.22 -0.84
N ASP A 223 -6.65 -21.41 -1.43
CA ASP A 223 -5.39 -21.46 -0.68
C ASP A 223 -4.59 -20.14 -0.75
N TYR A 224 -4.38 -19.48 0.39
CA TYR A 224 -3.61 -18.25 0.47
C TYR A 224 -2.19 -18.38 -0.08
N ASP A 225 -1.52 -19.50 0.19
CA ASP A 225 -0.11 -19.69 -0.18
C ASP A 225 0.08 -19.64 -1.70
N VAL A 226 -0.89 -20.19 -2.45
CA VAL A 226 -0.91 -20.18 -3.92
C VAL A 226 -1.03 -18.74 -4.45
N PHE A 227 -1.94 -17.94 -3.89
CA PHE A 227 -2.15 -16.56 -4.32
C PHE A 227 -0.97 -15.67 -3.94
N HIS A 228 -0.41 -15.85 -2.74
CA HIS A 228 0.75 -15.07 -2.30
C HIS A 228 1.98 -15.37 -3.18
N ALA A 229 2.30 -16.64 -3.41
CA ALA A 229 3.42 -17.04 -4.27
C ALA A 229 3.24 -16.50 -5.71
N ALA A 230 2.02 -16.57 -6.26
CA ALA A 230 1.71 -16.00 -7.56
C ALA A 230 1.89 -14.47 -7.59
N GLN A 231 1.49 -13.77 -6.52
CA GLN A 231 1.64 -12.33 -6.38
C GLN A 231 3.12 -11.91 -6.35
N ILE A 232 3.97 -12.62 -5.61
CA ILE A 232 5.42 -12.36 -5.56
C ILE A 232 6.05 -12.59 -6.93
N LYS A 233 5.74 -13.72 -7.58
CA LYS A 233 6.20 -14.00 -8.96
C LYS A 233 5.78 -12.89 -9.93
N LYS A 234 4.54 -12.42 -9.83
CA LYS A 234 4.02 -11.30 -10.61
C LYS A 234 4.80 -10.02 -10.33
N ALA A 235 5.04 -9.67 -9.06
CA ALA A 235 5.79 -8.46 -8.69
C ALA A 235 7.20 -8.43 -9.31
N HIS A 236 7.96 -9.51 -9.21
CA HIS A 236 9.27 -9.61 -9.87
C HIS A 236 9.16 -9.54 -11.40
N GLY A 237 8.16 -10.20 -11.99
CA GLY A 237 7.91 -10.15 -13.44
C GLY A 237 7.57 -8.73 -13.93
N LEU A 238 6.73 -8.01 -13.19
CA LEU A 238 6.38 -6.62 -13.49
C LEU A 238 7.58 -5.70 -13.37
N GLN A 239 8.36 -5.84 -12.31
CA GLN A 239 9.56 -5.05 -12.11
C GLN A 239 10.54 -5.27 -13.26
N ASN A 240 10.88 -6.52 -13.59
CA ASN A 240 11.80 -6.81 -14.69
C ASN A 240 11.29 -6.27 -16.03
N ARG A 241 9.98 -6.38 -16.28
CA ARG A 241 9.36 -5.92 -17.53
C ARG A 241 9.35 -4.40 -17.68
N LEU A 242 9.05 -3.66 -16.61
CA LEU A 242 8.79 -2.21 -16.67
C LEU A 242 9.97 -1.37 -16.21
N ALA A 243 10.84 -1.89 -15.34
CA ALA A 243 12.04 -1.18 -14.89
C ALA A 243 13.01 -0.91 -16.04
N GLY A 244 13.16 -1.86 -16.99
CA GLY A 244 14.08 -1.70 -18.11
C GLY A 244 13.74 -0.54 -19.05
N THR A 245 12.47 -0.13 -19.12
CA THR A 245 12.03 1.02 -19.94
C THR A 245 11.96 2.32 -19.13
N ALA A 246 11.63 2.22 -17.84
CA ALA A 246 11.43 3.37 -16.96
C ALA A 246 12.73 3.86 -16.28
N TRP A 247 13.55 2.94 -15.76
CA TRP A 247 14.74 3.25 -14.97
C TRP A 247 16.00 3.13 -15.84
N LYS A 248 16.24 4.14 -16.66
CA LYS A 248 17.48 4.23 -17.46
C LYS A 248 18.63 4.70 -16.60
N GLU A 249 19.84 4.24 -16.90
CA GLU A 249 21.03 4.62 -16.14
C GLU A 249 21.27 6.14 -16.11
N ASP A 250 20.97 6.83 -17.21
CA ASP A 250 21.12 8.29 -17.31
C ASP A 250 20.08 9.07 -16.47
N CYS A 251 19.08 8.39 -15.89
CA CYS A 251 18.16 8.99 -14.93
C CYS A 251 18.73 9.08 -13.51
N PHE A 252 19.88 8.45 -13.22
CA PHE A 252 20.44 8.36 -11.88
C PHE A 252 21.86 8.93 -11.80
N ALA A 253 22.08 9.82 -10.84
CA ALA A 253 23.40 10.34 -10.49
C ALA A 253 24.18 9.38 -9.59
N TYR A 254 23.49 8.49 -8.86
CA TYR A 254 24.08 7.63 -7.83
C TYR A 254 23.68 6.16 -7.99
N ARG A 255 24.56 5.26 -7.54
CA ARG A 255 24.24 3.84 -7.29
C ARG A 255 24.48 3.55 -5.81
N VAL A 256 23.66 2.67 -5.24
CA VAL A 256 23.78 2.23 -3.85
C VAL A 256 23.91 0.72 -3.81
N HIS A 257 24.99 0.21 -3.21
CA HIS A 257 25.20 -1.21 -2.98
C HIS A 257 25.52 -1.46 -1.51
N GLY A 258 24.60 -2.07 -0.77
CA GLY A 258 24.65 -2.08 0.69
C GLY A 258 24.56 -0.65 1.24
N ASP A 259 25.55 -0.24 2.02
CA ASP A 259 25.68 1.15 2.52
C ASP A 259 26.63 2.01 1.68
N GLN A 260 27.28 1.44 0.67
CA GLN A 260 28.20 2.18 -0.19
C GLN A 260 27.44 2.93 -1.28
N VAL A 261 27.71 4.24 -1.37
CA VAL A 261 27.21 5.11 -2.43
C VAL A 261 28.32 5.34 -3.46
N THR A 262 28.00 5.23 -4.74
CA THR A 262 28.86 5.65 -5.85
C THR A 262 28.15 6.70 -6.70
N GLU A 263 28.89 7.68 -7.21
CA GLU A 263 28.38 8.77 -8.06
C GLU A 263 28.90 8.61 -9.49
N LYS A 264 28.05 8.92 -10.47
CA LYS A 264 28.43 8.92 -11.89
C LYS A 264 29.28 10.15 -12.20
N GLY A 265 30.55 9.91 -12.50
CA GLY A 265 31.51 10.91 -12.98
C GLY A 265 31.19 11.39 -14.39
N ARG A 266 31.89 12.45 -14.82
CA ARG A 266 31.71 13.05 -16.17
C ARG A 266 32.12 12.12 -17.31
N ASP A 267 33.00 11.17 -17.03
CA ASP A 267 33.45 10.12 -17.95
C ASP A 267 32.48 8.91 -17.98
N GLY A 268 31.41 8.95 -17.18
CA GLY A 268 30.45 7.87 -17.03
C GLY A 268 30.87 6.78 -16.03
N ASN A 269 32.07 6.87 -15.45
CA ASN A 269 32.52 5.92 -14.43
C ASN A 269 31.92 6.24 -13.06
N PHE A 270 31.68 5.21 -12.25
CA PHE A 270 31.13 5.38 -10.91
C PHE A 270 32.24 5.41 -9.86
N GLU A 271 32.31 6.50 -9.09
CA GLU A 271 33.31 6.70 -8.03
C GLU A 271 32.66 6.57 -6.65
N VAL A 272 33.36 5.92 -5.71
CA VAL A 272 32.89 5.78 -4.32
C VAL A 272 32.83 7.14 -3.63
N LYS A 273 31.71 7.42 -2.95
CA LYS A 273 31.50 8.61 -2.12
C LYS A 273 31.43 8.20 -0.65
N PRO A 274 32.58 8.13 0.06
CA PRO A 274 32.61 7.63 1.43
C PRO A 274 31.82 8.51 2.42
N ASP A 275 31.67 9.79 2.11
CA ASP A 275 30.98 10.76 2.98
C ASP A 275 29.46 10.82 2.75
N MET A 276 28.92 10.08 1.78
CA MET A 276 27.50 10.13 1.42
C MET A 276 26.72 8.97 2.04
N CYS A 277 25.61 9.28 2.71
CA CYS A 277 24.76 8.27 3.32
C CYS A 277 23.71 7.74 2.33
N SER A 278 23.60 6.42 2.20
CA SER A 278 22.57 5.75 1.38
C SER A 278 21.14 6.22 1.68
N LYS A 279 20.84 6.52 2.96
CA LYS A 279 19.54 7.04 3.40
C LYS A 279 19.25 8.46 2.89
N GLU A 280 20.27 9.29 2.71
CA GLU A 280 20.11 10.63 2.17
C GLU A 280 19.80 10.59 0.67
N VAL A 281 20.50 9.72 -0.08
CA VAL A 281 20.19 9.43 -1.49
C VAL A 281 18.74 8.95 -1.63
N GLN A 282 18.35 7.96 -0.82
CA GLN A 282 16.98 7.46 -0.80
C GLN A 282 15.94 8.57 -0.51
N LYS A 283 16.23 9.46 0.45
CA LYS A 283 15.34 10.59 0.77
C LYS A 283 15.22 11.58 -0.39
N GLY A 284 16.31 11.80 -1.13
CA GLY A 284 16.33 12.60 -2.36
C GLY A 284 15.44 11.99 -3.44
N ASP A 285 15.62 10.70 -3.74
CA ASP A 285 14.83 9.96 -4.72
C ASP A 285 13.34 9.94 -4.35
N ALA A 286 13.03 9.67 -3.09
CA ALA A 286 11.66 9.69 -2.58
C ALA A 286 11.01 11.07 -2.80
N LYS A 287 11.73 12.17 -2.51
CA LYS A 287 11.22 13.52 -2.74
C LYS A 287 10.93 13.79 -4.21
N ALA A 288 11.78 13.29 -5.12
CA ALA A 288 11.62 13.49 -6.56
C ALA A 288 10.50 12.62 -7.16
N LEU A 289 10.39 11.36 -6.74
CA LEU A 289 9.57 10.34 -7.42
C LEU A 289 8.20 10.11 -6.76
N GLN A 290 8.09 10.18 -5.42
CA GLN A 290 6.82 9.91 -4.72
C GLN A 290 5.78 11.03 -4.88
N ASN A 291 6.19 12.19 -5.39
CA ASN A 291 5.36 13.38 -5.45
C ASN A 291 4.89 13.73 -6.86
N TYR A 292 5.04 12.82 -7.82
CA TYR A 292 4.56 13.02 -9.18
C TYR A 292 3.08 13.41 -9.19
N GLY A 293 2.76 14.51 -9.87
CA GLY A 293 1.40 15.03 -10.02
C GLY A 293 0.73 15.49 -8.71
N ARG A 294 1.48 15.63 -7.61
CA ARG A 294 0.97 16.27 -6.38
C ARG A 294 1.03 17.79 -6.54
N PRO A 295 0.03 18.56 -6.06
CA PRO A 295 0.12 20.02 -6.04
C PRO A 295 1.18 20.48 -5.03
N TYR A 296 2.00 21.48 -5.38
CA TYR A 296 3.07 22.00 -4.51
C TYR A 296 2.77 23.42 -4.02
N LYS A 297 3.23 23.73 -2.80
CA LYS A 297 3.35 25.08 -2.24
C LYS A 297 4.63 25.15 -1.41
N ASP A 298 5.47 26.16 -1.66
CA ASP A 298 6.74 26.35 -0.96
C ASP A 298 7.65 25.10 -1.01
N ASP A 299 7.80 24.49 -2.19
CA ASP A 299 8.57 23.25 -2.47
C ASP A 299 8.15 22.01 -1.66
N LYS A 300 6.92 22.02 -1.12
CA LYS A 300 6.32 20.90 -0.40
C LYS A 300 5.05 20.43 -1.09
N PRO A 301 4.80 19.11 -1.14
CA PRO A 301 3.50 18.59 -1.52
C PRO A 301 2.43 19.16 -0.60
N THR A 302 1.37 19.70 -1.19
CA THR A 302 0.18 20.14 -0.47
C THR A 302 -0.80 19.00 -0.36
N GLY A 303 -1.51 18.96 0.76
CA GLY A 303 -2.68 18.12 0.92
C GLY A 303 -3.94 18.96 1.06
N THR A 304 -5.08 18.32 0.85
CA THR A 304 -6.40 18.90 1.10
C THR A 304 -7.15 18.06 2.14
N TYR A 305 -8.27 18.59 2.61
CA TYR A 305 -9.18 17.90 3.51
C TYR A 305 -10.25 17.13 2.73
N TYR A 306 -10.78 16.07 3.35
CA TYR A 306 -11.92 15.35 2.81
C TYR A 306 -13.17 16.23 2.86
N LYS A 307 -13.79 16.46 1.70
CA LYS A 307 -14.94 17.36 1.53
C LYS A 307 -16.21 16.82 2.23
N TYR A 308 -16.30 15.50 2.37
CA TYR A 308 -17.46 14.83 2.96
C TYR A 308 -17.14 14.30 4.37
N ALA A 309 -16.39 15.08 5.14
CA ALA A 309 -16.03 14.74 6.52
C ALA A 309 -17.26 14.27 7.31
N LYS A 310 -17.06 13.24 8.12
CA LYS A 310 -18.11 12.52 8.83
C LYS A 310 -18.07 12.83 10.32
N GLU A 311 -19.23 12.77 10.98
CA GLU A 311 -19.27 12.64 12.43
C GLU A 311 -19.10 11.16 12.82
N PRO A 312 -18.65 10.83 14.04
CA PRO A 312 -18.52 9.44 14.49
C PRO A 312 -19.79 8.60 14.31
N LYS A 313 -20.97 9.21 14.49
CA LYS A 313 -22.27 8.55 14.30
C LYS A 313 -22.60 8.19 12.85
N ASP A 314 -21.92 8.82 11.88
CA ASP A 314 -22.15 8.60 10.45
C ASP A 314 -21.28 7.46 9.90
N VAL A 315 -20.38 6.90 10.72
CA VAL A 315 -19.50 5.78 10.36
C VAL A 315 -19.90 4.56 11.18
N ILE A 316 -20.54 3.61 10.53
CA ILE A 316 -21.02 2.38 11.18
C ILE A 316 -19.92 1.33 11.19
N GLY A 317 -19.83 0.50 12.24
CA GLY A 317 -18.95 -0.66 12.22
C GLY A 317 -19.42 -1.67 11.17
N PHE A 318 -18.47 -2.37 10.53
CA PHE A 318 -18.81 -3.36 9.51
C PHE A 318 -19.80 -4.41 10.05
N CYS A 319 -19.61 -4.90 11.28
CA CYS A 319 -20.47 -5.91 11.90
C CYS A 319 -21.75 -5.35 12.54
N ASP A 320 -21.96 -4.03 12.53
CA ASP A 320 -23.09 -3.39 13.24
C ASP A 320 -24.35 -3.24 12.37
N VAL A 321 -24.27 -3.56 11.07
CA VAL A 321 -25.37 -3.35 10.11
C VAL A 321 -26.43 -4.46 10.16
N SER A 322 -26.14 -5.55 10.87
CA SER A 322 -26.99 -6.74 11.00
C SER A 322 -27.65 -6.88 12.38
N ARG A 323 -27.66 -5.81 13.20
CA ARG A 323 -28.36 -5.77 14.49
C ARG A 323 -29.63 -4.93 14.45
#